data_AF-A0A946RZT5-F1
#
_entry.id   AF-A0A946RZT5-F1
#
_cell.length_a   1.000
_cell.length_b   1.000
_cell.length_c   1.000
_cell.angle_alpha   90.00
_cell.angle_beta   90.00
_cell.angle_gamma   90.00
#
_symmetry.space_group_name_H-M   'P 1'
#
loop_
_entity.id
_entity.type
_entity.pdbx_description
1 polymer ?
#
loop_
_entity_poly.entity_id
_entity_poly.type
_entity_poly.pdbx_seq_one_letter_code
_entity_poly.pdbx_strand_id
1 'polypeptide(L)'
;MFETDFPFKQHSKQIKGFPMPRSELYYLDQESADKIKKMVERLASEKDKLNPEALLKEVTELLPILRTDVTTVRRRVEGFHYTTEVLWKTALDMKIGERAEIVKRAKLKPLSHYHYLTGSREPVGNVLTRADYLNDPSTALVKLRDDILGIASVF
;
A
#
# COMPACT_ATOMS: atom_id res chain seq x y z
N MET A 1 -21.99 -31.12 -42.91
CA MET A 1 -22.84 -30.82 -41.73
C MET A 1 -22.19 -31.44 -40.52
N PHE A 2 -21.53 -30.62 -39.70
CA PHE A 2 -21.16 -30.97 -38.33
C PHE A 2 -21.46 -29.71 -37.52
N GLU A 3 -22.60 -29.73 -36.83
CA GLU A 3 -22.96 -28.75 -35.81
C GLU A 3 -22.14 -29.09 -34.57
N THR A 4 -21.22 -28.21 -34.19
CA THR A 4 -20.57 -28.24 -32.88
C THR A 4 -21.24 -27.20 -32.00
N ASP A 5 -22.29 -27.62 -31.31
CA ASP A 5 -22.84 -26.91 -30.15
C ASP A 5 -21.82 -26.96 -29.01
N PHE A 6 -21.07 -25.87 -28.85
CA PHE A 6 -20.31 -25.63 -27.62
C PHE A 6 -21.23 -24.89 -26.63
N PRO A 7 -21.67 -25.51 -25.52
CA PRO A 7 -22.34 -24.78 -24.47
C PRO A 7 -21.29 -23.97 -23.70
N PHE A 8 -21.15 -22.69 -24.04
CA PHE A 8 -20.47 -21.70 -23.20
C PHE A 8 -21.30 -21.50 -21.93
N LYS A 9 -21.09 -22.36 -20.93
CA LYS A 9 -21.51 -22.09 -19.55
C LYS A 9 -20.69 -20.91 -19.06
N GLN A 10 -21.31 -19.72 -19.02
CA GLN A 10 -20.85 -18.59 -18.24
C GLN A 10 -20.80 -19.01 -16.77
N HIS A 11 -19.65 -19.54 -16.33
CA HIS A 11 -19.32 -19.56 -14.92
C HIS A 11 -18.93 -18.15 -14.50
N SER A 12 -19.93 -17.30 -14.28
CA SER A 12 -19.80 -16.14 -13.41
C SER A 12 -19.57 -16.66 -11.98
N LYS A 13 -18.35 -17.12 -11.70
CA LYS A 13 -17.90 -17.23 -10.32
C LYS A 13 -17.83 -15.80 -9.80
N GLN A 14 -18.90 -15.39 -9.12
CA GLN A 14 -18.83 -14.36 -8.10
C GLN A 14 -17.58 -14.68 -7.27
N ILE A 15 -16.54 -13.86 -7.43
CA ILE A 15 -15.35 -13.93 -6.60
C ILE A 15 -15.84 -13.46 -5.23
N LYS A 16 -16.31 -14.42 -4.42
CA LYS A 16 -16.57 -14.23 -3.01
C LYS A 16 -15.36 -13.50 -2.44
N GLY A 17 -15.62 -12.33 -1.85
CA GLY A 17 -14.60 -11.49 -1.26
C GLY A 17 -13.62 -12.36 -0.49
N PHE A 18 -12.37 -12.38 -0.95
CA PHE A 18 -11.31 -13.05 -0.21
C PHE A 18 -11.35 -12.45 1.19
N PRO A 19 -11.61 -13.25 2.25
CA PRO A 19 -11.34 -12.78 3.59
C PRO A 19 -9.84 -12.51 3.62
N MET A 20 -9.45 -11.24 3.55
CA MET A 20 -8.08 -10.82 3.74
C MET A 20 -7.63 -11.46 5.07
N PRO A 21 -6.63 -12.36 5.07
CA PRO A 21 -6.10 -12.87 6.32
C PRO A 21 -5.71 -11.65 7.15
N ARG A 22 -6.10 -11.62 8.44
CA ARG A 22 -5.66 -10.59 9.39
C ARG A 22 -4.16 -10.40 9.14
N SER A 23 -3.76 -9.18 8.79
CA SER A 23 -2.36 -8.87 8.55
C SER A 23 -1.60 -9.12 9.85
N GLU A 24 -1.07 -10.32 10.04
CA GLU A 24 -0.05 -10.54 11.06
C GLU A 24 1.09 -9.61 10.65
N LEU A 25 1.32 -8.55 11.40
CA LEU A 25 2.50 -7.69 11.23
C LEU A 25 3.67 -8.50 11.79
N TYR A 26 4.73 -8.72 11.01
CA TYR A 26 5.84 -9.59 11.41
C TYR A 26 7.04 -8.78 11.91
N TYR A 27 7.23 -7.58 11.39
CA TYR A 27 8.34 -6.68 11.72
C TYR A 27 7.88 -5.39 12.40
N LEU A 28 6.62 -4.99 12.19
CA LEU A 28 5.99 -3.83 12.80
C LEU A 28 5.28 -4.24 14.09
N ASP A 29 5.71 -3.67 15.20
CA ASP A 29 5.04 -3.83 16.49
C ASP A 29 3.70 -3.09 16.54
N GLN A 30 2.78 -3.60 17.38
CA GLN A 30 1.43 -3.05 17.51
C GLN A 30 1.42 -1.59 17.96
N GLU A 31 2.36 -1.20 18.84
CA GLU A 31 2.47 0.18 19.33
C GLU A 31 2.76 1.16 18.18
N SER A 32 3.68 0.80 17.29
CA SER A 32 4.01 1.57 16.10
C SER A 32 2.85 1.59 15.10
N ALA A 33 2.15 0.47 14.92
CA ALA A 33 0.96 0.40 14.09
C ALA A 33 -0.16 1.35 14.60
N ASP A 34 -0.40 1.37 15.91
CA ASP A 34 -1.39 2.26 16.53
C ASP A 34 -1.00 3.73 16.39
N LYS A 35 0.30 4.06 16.52
CA LYS A 35 0.82 5.41 16.28
C LYS A 35 0.59 5.86 14.84
N ILE A 36 0.91 5.00 13.86
CA ILE A 36 0.66 5.27 12.43
C ILE A 36 -0.83 5.55 12.19
N LYS A 37 -1.71 4.73 12.76
CA LYS A 37 -3.16 4.90 12.60
C LYS A 37 -3.62 6.27 13.11
N LYS A 38 -3.16 6.67 14.30
CA LYS A 38 -3.46 8.00 14.87
C LYS A 38 -2.94 9.14 14.00
N MET A 39 -1.76 9.00 13.38
CA MET A 39 -1.22 10.01 12.46
C MET A 39 -2.12 10.18 11.22
N VAL A 40 -2.60 9.08 10.64
CA VAL A 40 -3.54 9.12 9.50
C VAL A 40 -4.90 9.70 9.90
N GLU A 41 -5.42 9.33 11.07
CA GLU A 41 -6.67 9.91 11.60
C GLU A 41 -6.54 11.42 11.82
N ARG A 42 -5.37 11.89 12.30
CA ARG A 42 -5.08 13.33 12.43
C ARG A 42 -5.10 14.05 11.08
N LEU A 43 -4.41 13.50 10.07
CA LEU A 43 -4.44 14.02 8.69
C LEU A 43 -5.88 14.16 8.18
N ALA A 44 -6.67 13.10 8.33
CA ALA A 44 -8.05 13.05 7.86
C ALA A 44 -9.02 13.98 8.63
N SER A 45 -8.65 14.43 9.82
CA SER A 45 -9.56 15.19 10.69
C SER A 45 -9.62 16.70 10.39
N GLU A 46 -8.80 17.22 9.46
CA GLU A 46 -8.63 18.66 9.10
C GLU A 46 -8.28 19.62 10.25
N LYS A 47 -8.41 19.20 11.52
CA LYS A 47 -8.19 20.01 12.73
C LYS A 47 -6.72 20.30 12.99
N ASP A 48 -5.88 19.29 12.80
CA ASP A 48 -4.44 19.43 12.78
C ASP A 48 -4.04 19.58 11.33
N LYS A 49 -3.43 20.71 10.94
CA LYS A 49 -2.91 20.98 9.58
C LYS A 49 -1.70 20.08 9.24
N LEU A 50 -1.78 18.79 9.55
CA LEU A 50 -0.82 17.80 9.13
C LEU A 50 -0.93 17.70 7.61
N ASN A 51 0.17 17.94 6.91
CA ASN A 51 0.21 17.77 5.45
C ASN A 51 0.85 16.42 5.10
N PRO A 52 0.74 15.96 3.84
CA PRO A 52 1.29 14.68 3.40
C PRO A 52 2.78 14.50 3.70
N GLU A 53 3.59 15.56 3.54
CA GLU A 53 5.03 15.52 3.79
C GLU A 53 5.35 15.35 5.28
N ALA A 54 4.59 16.02 6.14
CA ALA A 54 4.71 15.92 7.58
C ALA A 54 4.31 14.51 8.06
N LEU A 55 3.22 13.94 7.52
CA LEU A 55 2.85 12.54 7.79
C LEU A 55 4.00 11.59 7.41
N LEU A 56 4.52 11.71 6.19
CA LEU A 56 5.62 10.87 5.74
C LEU A 56 6.85 11.03 6.64
N LYS A 57 7.17 12.27 7.05
CA LYS A 57 8.29 12.55 7.95
C LYS A 57 8.09 11.89 9.32
N GLU A 58 6.93 12.05 9.95
CA GLU A 58 6.62 11.45 11.26
C GLU A 58 6.69 9.91 11.21
N VAL A 59 6.12 9.28 10.18
CA VAL A 59 6.24 7.83 9.97
C VAL A 59 7.70 7.44 9.69
N THR A 60 8.45 8.31 9.01
CA THR A 60 9.88 8.11 8.74
C THR A 60 10.72 8.20 10.03
N GLU A 61 10.37 9.06 10.96
CA GLU A 61 11.06 9.17 12.25
C GLU A 61 10.70 8.01 13.18
N LEU A 62 9.47 7.49 13.11
CA LEU A 62 8.99 6.38 13.92
C LEU A 62 9.70 5.03 13.62
N LEU A 63 10.07 4.77 12.37
CA LEU A 63 10.61 3.46 11.94
C LEU A 63 12.06 3.50 11.44
N PRO A 64 13.02 4.10 12.19
CA PRO A 64 14.37 4.41 11.68
C PRO A 64 15.07 3.19 11.08
N ILE A 65 15.81 3.41 9.98
CA ILE A 65 16.69 2.38 9.40
C ILE A 65 18.05 2.50 10.07
N LEU A 66 18.45 1.45 10.77
CA LEU A 66 19.74 1.37 11.44
C LEU A 66 20.70 0.55 10.57
N ARG A 67 21.89 1.10 10.27
CA ARG A 67 22.90 0.41 9.44
C ARG A 67 23.34 -0.93 10.05
N THR A 68 23.26 -1.05 11.36
CA THR A 68 23.65 -2.25 12.12
C THR A 68 22.59 -3.33 12.14
N ASP A 69 21.35 -3.04 11.72
CA ASP A 69 20.22 -3.96 11.82
C ASP A 69 19.39 -3.98 10.54
N VAL A 70 19.59 -5.04 9.75
CA VAL A 70 18.89 -5.28 8.47
C VAL A 70 17.38 -5.44 8.68
N THR A 71 16.91 -5.85 9.86
CA THR A 71 15.48 -6.00 10.15
C THR A 71 14.76 -4.66 10.16
N THR A 72 15.46 -3.57 10.46
CA THR A 72 14.87 -2.21 10.45
C THR A 72 14.41 -1.77 9.07
N VAL A 73 15.07 -2.24 8.00
CA VAL A 73 14.63 -2.02 6.61
C VAL A 73 13.29 -2.73 6.36
N ARG A 74 13.18 -3.98 6.81
CA ARG A 74 11.93 -4.76 6.68
C ARG A 74 10.80 -4.15 7.50
N ARG A 75 11.10 -3.69 8.72
CA ARG A 75 10.17 -2.93 9.58
C ARG A 75 9.71 -1.64 8.91
N ARG A 76 10.61 -0.88 8.27
CA ARG A 76 10.25 0.31 7.50
C ARG A 76 9.31 -0.02 6.34
N VAL A 77 9.64 -1.01 5.53
CA VAL A 77 8.81 -1.43 4.38
C VAL A 77 7.43 -1.85 4.86
N GLU A 78 7.37 -2.69 5.90
CA GLU A 78 6.10 -3.16 6.45
C GLU A 78 5.27 -2.01 7.04
N GLY A 79 5.91 -1.08 7.75
CA GLY A 79 5.24 0.11 8.28
C GLY A 79 4.73 1.05 7.19
N PHE A 80 5.51 1.28 6.14
CA PHE A 80 5.05 2.08 4.99
C PHE A 80 3.88 1.42 4.27
N HIS A 81 3.94 0.10 4.07
CA HIS A 81 2.82 -0.65 3.50
C HIS A 81 1.58 -0.54 4.39
N TYR A 82 1.73 -0.73 5.70
CA TYR A 82 0.63 -0.55 6.64
C TYR A 82 0.05 0.88 6.59
N THR A 83 0.89 1.91 6.54
CA THR A 83 0.44 3.30 6.36
C THR A 83 -0.39 3.46 5.09
N THR A 84 0.03 2.90 3.96
CA THR A 84 -0.76 2.96 2.72
C THR A 84 -2.10 2.25 2.83
N GLU A 85 -2.17 1.11 3.51
CA GLU A 85 -3.42 0.38 3.75
C GLU A 85 -4.39 1.18 4.64
N VAL A 86 -3.87 1.82 5.69
CA VAL A 86 -4.67 2.69 6.56
C VAL A 86 -5.16 3.92 5.80
N LEU A 87 -4.32 4.58 5.01
CA LEU A 87 -4.73 5.71 4.15
C LEU A 87 -5.84 5.30 3.17
N TRP A 88 -5.68 4.17 2.49
CA TRP A 88 -6.72 3.63 1.61
C TRP A 88 -8.03 3.40 2.32
N LYS A 89 -7.98 2.72 3.47
CA LYS A 89 -9.16 2.43 4.26
C LYS A 89 -9.85 3.73 4.68
N THR A 90 -9.11 4.68 5.23
CA THR A 90 -9.66 5.96 5.70
C THR A 90 -10.28 6.76 4.54
N ALA A 91 -9.63 6.81 3.38
CA ALA A 91 -10.17 7.52 2.21
C ALA A 91 -11.48 6.90 1.70
N LEU A 92 -11.57 5.57 1.70
CA LEU A 92 -12.78 4.83 1.30
C LEU A 92 -13.89 4.98 2.35
N ASP A 93 -13.56 4.90 3.65
CA ASP A 93 -14.51 5.07 4.75
C ASP A 93 -15.10 6.50 4.76
N MET A 94 -14.29 7.51 4.42
CA MET A 94 -14.72 8.91 4.24
C MET A 94 -15.43 9.18 2.91
N LYS A 95 -15.50 8.21 2.00
CA LYS A 95 -16.11 8.34 0.67
C LYS A 95 -15.52 9.50 -0.16
N ILE A 96 -14.21 9.72 -0.07
CA ILE A 96 -13.50 10.76 -0.86
C ILE A 96 -13.62 10.53 -2.37
N GLY A 97 -13.78 9.27 -2.78
CA GLY A 97 -14.07 8.84 -4.15
C GLY A 97 -13.98 7.33 -4.29
N GLU A 98 -14.30 6.83 -5.48
CA GLU A 98 -14.02 5.42 -5.79
C GLU A 98 -12.52 5.18 -5.94
N ARG A 99 -12.08 3.93 -5.77
CA ARG A 99 -10.65 3.56 -5.84
C ARG A 99 -9.97 4.07 -7.11
N ALA A 100 -10.63 3.97 -8.26
CA ALA A 100 -10.08 4.43 -9.54
C ALA A 100 -9.88 5.95 -9.59
N GLU A 101 -10.78 6.72 -8.97
CA GLU A 101 -10.68 8.18 -8.90
C GLU A 101 -9.53 8.60 -7.98
N ILE A 102 -9.40 7.94 -6.83
CA ILE A 102 -8.30 8.18 -5.89
C ILE A 102 -6.96 7.88 -6.57
N VAL A 103 -6.82 6.73 -7.26
CA VAL A 103 -5.61 6.40 -8.05
C VAL A 103 -5.25 7.52 -9.02
N LYS A 104 -6.24 8.06 -9.75
CA LYS A 104 -6.03 9.13 -10.73
C LYS A 104 -5.62 10.45 -10.07
N ARG A 105 -6.30 10.87 -8.99
CA ARG A 105 -6.01 12.11 -8.26
C ARG A 105 -4.63 12.05 -7.58
N ALA A 106 -4.33 10.94 -6.92
CA ALA A 106 -3.05 10.67 -6.27
C ALA A 106 -1.90 10.38 -7.26
N LYS A 107 -2.20 10.25 -8.57
CA LYS A 107 -1.22 9.95 -9.64
C LYS A 107 -0.39 8.70 -9.34
N LEU A 108 -1.00 7.67 -8.77
CA LEU A 108 -0.31 6.45 -8.36
C LEU A 108 0.22 5.69 -9.56
N LYS A 109 1.43 5.14 -9.43
CA LYS A 109 2.10 4.38 -10.48
C LYS A 109 2.20 2.90 -10.10
N PRO A 110 2.14 2.00 -11.10
CA PRO A 110 2.35 0.58 -10.85
C PRO A 110 3.77 0.30 -10.34
N LEU A 111 3.99 -0.82 -9.64
CA LEU A 111 5.32 -1.16 -9.12
C LEU A 111 6.37 -1.36 -10.22
N SER A 112 5.97 -1.85 -11.40
CA SER A 112 6.84 -1.95 -12.59
C SER A 112 7.57 -0.65 -12.90
N HIS A 113 6.89 0.49 -12.79
CA HIS A 113 7.51 1.81 -12.97
C HIS A 113 8.75 2.00 -12.07
N TYR A 114 8.65 1.55 -10.82
CA TYR A 114 9.70 1.70 -9.84
C TYR A 114 10.82 0.67 -10.01
N HIS A 115 10.51 -0.56 -10.45
CA HIS A 115 11.54 -1.55 -10.82
C HIS A 115 12.49 -0.99 -11.89
N TYR A 116 11.97 -0.33 -12.92
CA TYR A 116 12.79 0.32 -13.93
C TYR A 116 13.63 1.48 -13.38
N LEU A 117 13.09 2.26 -12.44
CA LEU A 117 13.82 3.38 -11.81
C LEU A 117 14.94 2.91 -10.89
N THR A 118 14.75 1.80 -10.18
CA THR A 118 15.75 1.25 -9.24
C THR A 118 16.70 0.24 -9.90
N GLY A 119 16.47 -0.12 -11.17
CA GLY A 119 17.25 -1.14 -11.87
C GLY A 119 16.96 -2.56 -11.39
N SER A 120 15.84 -2.76 -10.69
CA SER A 120 15.41 -4.07 -10.19
C SER A 120 14.62 -4.85 -11.24
N ARG A 121 14.63 -6.19 -11.15
CA ARG A 121 13.89 -7.06 -12.06
C ARG A 121 12.42 -7.13 -11.64
N GLU A 122 11.50 -7.06 -12.60
CA GLU A 122 10.07 -7.21 -12.32
C GLU A 122 9.74 -8.61 -11.75
N PRO A 123 8.84 -8.71 -10.76
CA PRO A 123 8.37 -9.98 -10.22
C PRO A 123 7.55 -10.75 -11.27
N VAL A 124 7.61 -12.08 -11.22
CA VAL A 124 7.02 -12.98 -12.24
C VAL A 124 5.49 -13.16 -12.06
N GLY A 125 4.79 -12.21 -11.42
CA GLY A 125 3.36 -12.31 -11.16
C GLY A 125 2.69 -10.98 -10.86
N ASN A 126 1.47 -10.81 -11.35
CA ASN A 126 0.66 -9.58 -11.21
C ASN A 126 0.09 -9.34 -9.80
N VAL A 127 0.36 -10.22 -8.83
CA VAL A 127 -0.18 -10.10 -7.46
C VAL A 127 0.92 -9.57 -6.56
N LEU A 128 0.89 -8.26 -6.30
CA LEU A 128 1.80 -7.60 -5.37
C LEU A 128 1.32 -7.83 -3.94
N THR A 129 2.01 -8.69 -3.22
CA THR A 129 1.78 -8.98 -1.81
C THR A 129 2.80 -8.26 -0.94
N ARG A 130 2.54 -8.21 0.37
CA ARG A 130 3.53 -7.72 1.34
C ARG A 130 4.86 -8.48 1.26
N ALA A 131 4.81 -9.78 0.94
CA ALA A 131 6.01 -10.59 0.77
C ALA A 131 6.87 -10.11 -0.40
N ASP A 132 6.26 -9.62 -1.49
CA ASP A 132 6.97 -9.08 -2.64
C ASP A 132 7.71 -7.79 -2.29
N TYR A 133 7.08 -6.91 -1.51
CA TYR A 133 7.76 -5.71 -0.98
C TYR A 133 8.94 -6.05 -0.06
N LEU A 134 8.83 -7.12 0.73
CA LEU A 134 9.91 -7.58 1.61
C LEU A 134 11.06 -8.27 0.86
N ASN A 135 10.82 -8.72 -0.37
CA ASN A 135 11.83 -9.33 -1.24
C ASN A 135 12.64 -8.29 -2.03
N ASP A 136 12.05 -7.13 -2.34
CA ASP A 136 12.75 -5.97 -2.92
C ASP A 136 12.48 -4.68 -2.12
N PRO A 137 13.13 -4.53 -0.94
CA PRO A 137 12.89 -3.38 -0.07
C PRO A 137 13.23 -2.03 -0.71
N SER A 138 14.24 -1.97 -1.56
CA SER A 138 14.69 -0.73 -2.20
C SER A 138 13.60 -0.16 -3.11
N THR A 139 13.03 -0.99 -3.98
CA THR A 139 11.92 -0.59 -4.86
C THR A 139 10.65 -0.33 -4.06
N ALA A 140 10.38 -1.17 -3.06
CA ALA A 140 9.22 -1.01 -2.19
C ALA A 140 9.20 0.35 -1.48
N LEU A 141 10.32 0.77 -0.90
CA LEU A 141 10.41 2.04 -0.16
C LEU A 141 10.15 3.24 -1.06
N VAL A 142 10.67 3.25 -2.30
CA VAL A 142 10.44 4.35 -3.25
C VAL A 142 8.96 4.39 -3.63
N LYS A 143 8.36 3.26 -4.00
CA LYS A 143 6.95 3.21 -4.35
C LYS A 143 6.05 3.62 -3.18
N LEU A 144 6.23 3.00 -2.02
CA LEU A 144 5.35 3.21 -0.88
C LEU A 144 5.45 4.66 -0.36
N ARG A 145 6.63 5.27 -0.46
CA ARG A 145 6.80 6.70 -0.18
C ARG A 145 5.93 7.56 -1.10
N ASP A 146 5.99 7.32 -2.41
CA ASP A 146 5.18 8.05 -3.39
C ASP A 146 3.68 7.79 -3.18
N ASP A 147 3.30 6.54 -2.90
CA ASP A 147 1.91 6.17 -2.62
C ASP A 147 1.39 6.88 -1.35
N ILE A 148 2.19 6.95 -0.27
CA ILE A 148 1.83 7.69 0.95
C ILE A 148 1.57 9.16 0.61
N LEU A 149 2.50 9.83 -0.10
CA LEU A 149 2.34 11.24 -0.45
C LEU A 149 1.12 11.46 -1.37
N GLY A 150 0.94 10.59 -2.36
CA GLY A 150 -0.15 10.67 -3.32
C GLY A 150 -1.51 10.48 -2.65
N ILE A 151 -1.70 9.40 -1.89
CA ILE A 151 -2.98 9.12 -1.22
C ILE A 151 -3.24 10.14 -0.11
N ALA A 152 -2.23 10.52 0.67
CA ALA A 152 -2.41 11.54 1.71
C ALA A 152 -2.84 12.89 1.14
N SER A 153 -2.49 13.21 -0.12
CA SER A 153 -2.89 14.48 -0.77
C SER A 153 -4.35 14.53 -1.22
N VAL A 154 -5.10 13.44 -1.09
CA VAL A 154 -6.52 13.40 -1.45
C VAL A 154 -7.45 13.73 -0.28
N PHE A 155 -6.91 13.77 0.95
CA PHE A 155 -7.58 14.29 2.14
C PHE A 155 -7.48 15.81 2.16
#